data_AF-A0A1M3QY62-F1
#
_entry.id   AF-A0A1M3QY62-F1
#
_cell.length_a   1.000
_cell.length_b   1.000
_cell.length_c   1.000
_cell.angle_alpha   90.00
_cell.angle_beta   90.00
_cell.angle_gamma   90.00
#
_symmetry.space_group_name_H-M   'P 1'
#
loop_
_entity.id
_entity.type
_entity.pdbx_description
1 polymer ?
#
loop_
_entity_poly.entity_id
_entity_poly.type
_entity_poly.pdbx_seq_one_letter_code
_entity_poly.pdbx_strand_id
1 'polypeptide(L)'
;MCSKSINTVLKTLIFVESVETDINNNMFSIVFKPGTKPDFDLLKKKVADAGFSVANLWVYANFNQQQIKNDAHINLDGINIHFVNVKEQVISGEKKILVVDKDFLTAKAYKKFSNATPMECFKTGYMADCCNVKKDNSAAQRVYHVTI
;
A
#
# COMPACT_ATOMS: atom_id res chain seq x y z
N MET A 1 26.56 4.19 2.92
CA MET A 1 25.95 4.71 4.17
C MET A 1 24.43 4.82 4.07
N CYS A 2 23.85 5.17 2.92
CA CYS A 2 22.40 5.35 2.73
C CYS A 2 21.54 4.12 3.08
N SER A 3 21.89 2.94 2.55
CA SER A 3 21.07 1.74 2.77
C SER A 3 21.10 1.23 4.22
N LYS A 4 22.15 1.56 4.98
CA LYS A 4 22.25 1.26 6.41
C LYS A 4 21.25 2.08 7.24
N SER A 5 21.05 3.36 6.88
CA SER A 5 20.11 4.25 7.58
C SER A 5 18.67 3.74 7.44
N ILE A 6 18.25 3.47 6.20
CA ILE A 6 16.91 2.93 5.89
C ILE A 6 16.68 1.59 6.60
N ASN A 7 17.64 0.66 6.49
CA ASN A 7 17.52 -0.65 7.16
C ASN A 7 17.35 -0.50 8.69
N THR A 8 18.14 0.39 9.30
CA THR A 8 18.07 0.64 10.75
C THR A 8 16.70 1.14 11.18
N VAL A 9 16.14 2.13 10.48
CA VAL A 9 14.82 2.69 10.85
C VAL A 9 13.68 1.72 10.58
N LEU A 10 13.74 0.93 9.50
CA LEU A 10 12.71 -0.08 9.18
C LEU A 10 12.66 -1.19 10.23
N LYS A 11 13.81 -1.63 10.74
CA LYS A 11 13.88 -2.64 11.82
C LYS A 11 13.31 -2.17 13.16
N THR A 12 13.09 -0.87 13.35
CA THR A 12 12.44 -0.35 14.58
C THR A 12 10.92 -0.54 14.58
N LEU A 13 10.33 -0.89 13.44
CA LEU A 13 8.89 -1.04 13.30
C LEU A 13 8.44 -2.37 13.91
N ILE A 14 7.45 -2.31 14.81
CA ILE A 14 7.00 -3.49 15.57
C ILE A 14 6.47 -4.63 14.69
N PHE A 15 5.91 -4.29 13.52
CA PHE A 15 5.35 -5.22 12.54
C PHE A 15 6.38 -5.75 11.53
N VAL A 16 7.63 -5.27 11.57
CA VAL A 16 8.71 -5.75 10.70
C VAL A 16 9.44 -6.90 11.41
N GLU A 17 9.53 -8.04 10.73
CA GLU A 17 10.28 -9.21 11.18
C GLU A 17 11.73 -9.15 10.71
N SER A 18 11.92 -8.96 9.41
CA SER A 18 13.24 -8.86 8.80
C SER A 18 13.26 -7.88 7.64
N VAL A 19 14.46 -7.37 7.36
CA VAL A 19 14.72 -6.46 6.23
C VAL A 19 15.97 -6.94 5.53
N GLU A 20 15.82 -7.35 4.28
CA GLU A 20 16.92 -7.63 3.37
C GLU A 20 17.13 -6.43 2.45
N THR A 21 18.39 -6.13 2.15
CA THR A 21 18.76 -4.95 1.37
C THR A 21 19.55 -5.38 0.15
N ASP A 22 19.00 -5.06 -1.02
CA ASP A 22 19.71 -5.16 -2.29
C ASP A 22 20.25 -3.76 -2.63
N ILE A 23 21.53 -3.57 -2.34
CA ILE A 23 22.22 -2.29 -2.55
C ILE A 23 22.39 -1.99 -4.04
N ASN A 24 22.52 -3.01 -4.88
CA ASN A 24 22.73 -2.84 -6.32
C ASN A 24 21.48 -2.28 -7.00
N ASN A 25 20.31 -2.72 -6.54
CA ASN A 25 19.01 -2.29 -7.08
C ASN A 25 18.29 -1.24 -6.21
N ASN A 26 18.91 -0.78 -5.11
CA ASN A 26 18.29 0.10 -4.11
C ASN A 26 16.93 -0.41 -3.62
N MET A 27 16.83 -1.72 -3.39
CA MET A 27 15.60 -2.40 -2.99
C MET A 27 15.68 -2.91 -1.56
N PHE A 28 14.56 -2.83 -0.84
CA PHE A 28 14.41 -3.37 0.51
C PHE A 28 13.27 -4.38 0.50
N SER A 29 13.59 -5.64 0.78
CA SER A 29 12.60 -6.70 0.96
C SER A 29 12.28 -6.81 2.45
N ILE A 30 11.00 -6.67 2.79
CA ILE A 30 10.55 -6.60 4.18
C ILE A 30 9.61 -7.78 4.42
N VAL A 31 9.92 -8.60 5.42
CA VAL A 31 9.02 -9.63 5.92
C VAL A 31 8.26 -9.05 7.10
N PHE A 32 6.94 -9.12 7.06
CA PHE A 32 6.09 -8.67 8.16
C PHE A 32 5.84 -9.82 9.14
N LYS A 33 5.78 -9.48 10.43
CA LYS A 33 5.52 -10.49 11.47
C LYS A 33 4.12 -11.06 11.31
N PRO A 34 3.95 -12.40 11.41
CA PRO A 34 2.64 -13.02 11.45
C PRO A 34 1.74 -12.42 12.54
N GLY A 35 0.46 -12.22 12.23
CA GLY A 35 -0.51 -11.68 13.18
C GLY A 35 -0.38 -10.18 13.48
N THR A 36 0.56 -9.47 12.83
CA THR A 36 0.64 -8.01 12.91
C THR A 36 0.08 -7.36 11.65
N LYS A 37 -0.66 -6.26 11.83
CA LYS A 37 -1.14 -5.45 10.71
C LYS A 37 -0.04 -4.46 10.29
N PRO A 38 0.51 -4.55 9.08
CA PRO A 38 1.48 -3.57 8.61
C PRO A 38 0.84 -2.19 8.44
N ASP A 39 1.63 -1.14 8.69
CA ASP A 39 1.28 0.26 8.44
C ASP A 39 2.26 0.84 7.41
N PHE A 40 1.79 0.98 6.17
CA PHE A 40 2.61 1.46 5.07
C PHE A 40 2.92 2.95 5.18
N ASP A 41 2.06 3.74 5.82
CA ASP A 41 2.30 5.17 6.02
C ASP A 41 3.39 5.39 7.08
N LEU A 42 3.37 4.60 8.16
CA LEU A 42 4.43 4.61 9.16
C LEU A 42 5.76 4.11 8.58
N LEU A 43 5.72 3.07 7.74
CA LEU A 43 6.90 2.60 7.00
C LEU A 43 7.50 3.71 6.14
N LYS A 44 6.67 4.34 5.29
CA LYS A 44 7.07 5.49 4.46
C LYS A 44 7.64 6.61 5.31
N LYS A 45 6.98 6.96 6.42
CA LYS A 45 7.42 8.02 7.33
C LYS A 45 8.80 7.73 7.89
N LYS A 46 9.09 6.50 8.34
CA LYS A 46 10.44 6.14 8.82
C LYS A 46 11.51 6.31 7.73
N VAL A 47 11.19 5.95 6.49
CA VAL A 47 12.11 6.15 5.35
C VAL A 47 12.34 7.64 5.09
N ALA A 48 11.28 8.45 5.13
CA ALA A 48 11.34 9.91 4.99
C ALA A 48 12.15 10.58 6.10
N ASP A 49 11.92 10.19 7.36
CA ASP A 49 12.64 10.70 8.52
C ASP A 49 14.15 10.36 8.45
N ALA A 50 14.52 9.28 7.73
CA ALA A 50 15.90 8.92 7.44
C ALA A 50 16.53 9.70 6.26
N GLY A 51 15.77 10.61 5.63
CA GLY A 51 16.23 11.45 4.51
C GLY A 51 16.03 10.85 3.11
N PHE A 52 15.14 9.85 2.97
CA PHE A 52 14.91 9.13 1.71
C PHE A 52 13.43 9.15 1.30
N SER A 53 13.14 8.83 0.04
CA SER A 53 11.76 8.69 -0.44
C SER A 53 11.49 7.25 -0.91
N VAL A 54 10.22 6.84 -0.86
CA VAL A 54 9.77 5.55 -1.40
C VAL A 54 9.33 5.75 -2.84
N ALA A 55 10.08 5.16 -3.79
CA ALA A 55 9.78 5.31 -5.21
C ALA A 55 8.61 4.43 -5.68
N ASN A 56 8.51 3.22 -5.12
CA ASN A 56 7.44 2.24 -5.33
C ASN A 56 7.34 1.35 -4.08
N LEU A 57 6.13 0.89 -3.76
CA LEU A 57 5.89 -0.12 -2.73
C LEU A 57 5.10 -1.28 -3.31
N TRP A 58 5.78 -2.42 -3.48
CA TRP A 58 5.16 -3.68 -3.85
C TRP A 58 4.83 -4.50 -2.60
N VAL A 59 3.64 -5.07 -2.56
CA VAL A 59 3.15 -5.90 -1.46
C VAL A 59 2.79 -7.26 -2.01
N TYR A 60 3.26 -8.31 -1.35
CA TYR A 60 2.84 -9.68 -1.62
C TYR A 60 1.71 -10.00 -0.64
N ALA A 61 0.53 -10.30 -1.17
CA ALA A 61 -0.67 -10.51 -0.39
C ALA A 61 -1.38 -11.79 -0.85
N ASN A 62 -1.89 -12.57 0.10
CA ASN A 62 -2.63 -13.79 -0.20
C ASN A 62 -4.12 -13.48 -0.35
N PHE A 63 -4.72 -14.01 -1.42
CA PHE A 63 -6.15 -13.85 -1.71
C PHE A 63 -6.84 -15.21 -1.73
N ASN A 64 -8.09 -15.25 -1.27
CA ASN A 64 -8.92 -16.46 -1.31
C ASN A 64 -10.16 -16.20 -2.18
N GLN A 65 -10.12 -16.64 -3.43
CA GLN A 65 -11.20 -16.48 -4.42
C GLN A 65 -11.79 -15.05 -4.45
N GLN A 66 -10.92 -14.05 -4.36
CA GLN A 66 -11.33 -12.65 -4.28
C GLN A 66 -11.69 -12.13 -5.67
N GLN A 67 -12.94 -11.73 -5.88
CA GLN A 67 -13.34 -10.97 -7.06
C GLN A 67 -12.79 -9.55 -6.93
N ILE A 68 -12.08 -9.10 -7.96
CA ILE A 68 -11.57 -7.73 -8.09
C ILE A 68 -12.05 -7.14 -9.41
N LYS A 69 -12.22 -5.83 -9.43
CA LYS A 69 -12.51 -5.03 -10.63
C LYS A 69 -12.06 -3.59 -10.37
N ASN A 70 -12.06 -2.76 -11.41
CA ASN A 70 -11.81 -1.33 -11.20
C ASN A 70 -12.80 -0.76 -10.18
N ASP A 71 -12.26 0.04 -9.27
CA ASP A 71 -12.97 0.67 -8.17
C ASP A 71 -13.55 -0.27 -7.10
N ALA A 72 -13.18 -1.56 -7.13
CA ALA A 72 -13.53 -2.48 -6.07
C ALA A 72 -12.82 -2.12 -4.77
N HIS A 73 -13.58 -2.10 -3.68
CA HIS A 73 -13.07 -1.92 -2.33
C HIS A 73 -13.18 -3.23 -1.57
N ILE A 74 -12.10 -3.65 -0.93
CA ILE A 74 -12.06 -4.84 -0.07
C ILE A 74 -11.41 -4.50 1.26
N ASN A 75 -11.70 -5.31 2.28
CA ASN A 75 -10.93 -5.32 3.51
C ASN A 75 -10.13 -6.63 3.55
N LEU A 76 -8.80 -6.51 3.50
CA LEU A 76 -7.88 -7.63 3.57
C LEU A 76 -7.16 -7.55 4.92
N ASP A 77 -7.47 -8.48 5.83
CA ASP A 77 -6.86 -8.56 7.17
C ASP A 77 -6.90 -7.23 7.95
N GLY A 78 -8.03 -6.51 7.86
CA GLY A 78 -8.21 -5.22 8.52
C GLY A 78 -7.60 -4.03 7.76
N ILE A 79 -6.99 -4.24 6.59
CA ILE A 79 -6.50 -3.18 5.70
C ILE A 79 -7.51 -2.94 4.60
N ASN A 80 -8.02 -1.71 4.49
CA ASN A 80 -8.89 -1.36 3.37
C ASN A 80 -8.05 -1.12 2.12
N ILE A 81 -8.46 -1.74 1.02
CA ILE A 81 -7.80 -1.69 -0.27
C ILE A 81 -8.82 -1.25 -1.32
N HIS A 82 -8.42 -0.33 -2.18
CA HIS A 82 -9.17 0.10 -3.35
C HIS A 82 -8.36 -0.26 -4.60
N PHE A 83 -8.91 -1.14 -5.45
CA PHE A 83 -8.27 -1.52 -6.71
C PHE A 83 -8.49 -0.49 -7.80
N VAL A 84 -7.40 -0.01 -8.41
CA VAL A 84 -7.40 1.03 -9.45
C VAL A 84 -6.70 0.54 -10.70
N ASN A 85 -7.29 0.84 -11.85
CA ASN A 85 -6.81 0.46 -13.18
C ASN A 85 -6.62 -1.06 -13.34
N VAL A 86 -7.58 -1.86 -12.87
CA VAL A 86 -7.55 -3.33 -12.96
C VAL A 86 -8.73 -3.87 -13.77
N LYS A 87 -8.50 -4.99 -14.48
CA LYS A 87 -9.56 -5.74 -15.14
C LYS A 87 -10.36 -6.57 -14.13
N GLU A 88 -11.63 -6.82 -14.44
CA GLU A 88 -12.45 -7.73 -13.65
C GLU A 88 -11.92 -9.16 -13.74
N GLN A 89 -11.68 -9.78 -12.59
CA GLN A 89 -11.17 -11.15 -12.48
C GLN A 89 -11.34 -11.68 -11.05
N VAL A 90 -11.19 -13.00 -10.88
CA VAL A 90 -11.10 -13.65 -9.57
C VAL A 90 -9.65 -14.06 -9.33
N ILE A 91 -9.06 -13.61 -8.22
CA ILE A 91 -7.68 -13.91 -7.85
C ILE A 91 -7.61 -14.82 -6.63
N SER A 92 -6.58 -15.66 -6.57
CA SER A 92 -6.31 -16.59 -5.47
C SER A 92 -4.81 -16.82 -5.30
N GLY A 93 -4.40 -17.18 -4.09
CA GLY A 93 -3.00 -17.36 -3.72
C GLY A 93 -2.26 -16.03 -3.55
N GLU A 94 -0.93 -16.11 -3.47
CA GLU A 94 -0.08 -14.93 -3.34
C GLU A 94 -0.08 -14.12 -4.64
N LYS A 95 -0.41 -12.83 -4.53
CA LYS A 95 -0.32 -11.86 -5.62
C LYS A 95 0.54 -10.68 -5.20
N LYS A 96 1.31 -10.19 -6.16
CA LYS A 96 2.09 -8.96 -6.02
C LYS A 96 1.23 -7.77 -6.46
N ILE A 97 0.96 -6.85 -5.55
CA ILE A 97 0.20 -5.62 -5.81
C ILE A 97 1.11 -4.41 -5.61
N LEU A 98 0.88 -3.33 -6.36
CA LEU A 98 1.59 -2.06 -6.22
C LEU A 98 0.70 -1.05 -5.51
N VAL A 99 1.21 -0.40 -4.47
CA VAL A 99 0.55 0.75 -3.85
C VAL A 99 0.73 1.97 -4.77
N VAL A 100 -0.39 2.60 -5.16
CA VAL A 100 -0.41 3.70 -6.14
C VAL A 100 -0.81 5.05 -5.55
N ASP A 101 -0.70 5.20 -4.23
CA ASP A 101 -0.90 6.45 -3.51
C ASP A 101 0.22 7.47 -3.82
N LYS A 102 -0.09 8.77 -3.69
CA LYS A 102 0.76 9.90 -4.14
C LYS A 102 2.21 9.84 -3.65
N ASP A 103 2.43 9.44 -2.40
CA ASP A 103 3.78 9.45 -1.80
C ASP A 103 4.52 8.11 -1.95
N PHE A 104 3.95 7.18 -2.72
CA PHE A 104 4.56 5.89 -3.07
C PHE A 104 4.91 5.82 -4.56
N LEU A 105 4.73 6.92 -5.29
CA LEU A 105 4.91 7.02 -6.73
C LEU A 105 5.56 8.35 -7.11
N THR A 106 6.11 8.39 -8.33
CA THR A 106 6.41 9.67 -8.98
C THR A 106 5.12 10.41 -9.34
N ALA A 107 5.16 11.75 -9.40
CA ALA A 107 4.01 12.56 -9.80
C ALA A 107 3.41 12.14 -11.16
N LYS A 108 4.25 11.72 -12.11
CA LYS A 108 3.83 11.21 -13.43
C LYS A 108 3.05 9.89 -13.30
N ALA A 109 3.55 8.95 -12.49
CA ALA A 109 2.88 7.67 -12.26
C ALA A 109 1.56 7.86 -11.50
N TYR A 110 1.57 8.68 -10.43
CA TYR A 110 0.34 9.00 -9.68
C TYR A 110 -0.75 9.60 -10.58
N LYS A 111 -0.39 10.56 -11.46
CA LYS A 111 -1.34 11.17 -12.40
C LYS A 111 -1.99 10.14 -13.34
N LYS A 112 -1.26 9.10 -13.76
CA LYS A 112 -1.82 8.01 -14.59
C LYS A 112 -2.96 7.30 -13.85
N PHE A 113 -2.76 6.94 -12.58
CA PHE A 113 -3.76 6.22 -11.79
C PHE A 113 -4.90 7.12 -11.31
N SER A 114 -4.61 8.40 -11.01
CA SER A 114 -5.64 9.40 -10.70
C SER A 114 -6.64 9.60 -11.82
N ASN A 115 -6.26 9.34 -13.07
CA ASN A 115 -7.15 9.43 -14.22
C ASN A 115 -7.95 8.14 -14.47
N ALA A 116 -7.62 7.05 -13.76
CA ALA A 116 -8.26 5.75 -13.91
C ALA A 116 -9.40 5.51 -12.91
N THR A 117 -9.63 6.45 -11.99
CA THR A 117 -10.70 6.39 -11.01
C THR A 117 -11.25 7.79 -10.72
N PRO A 118 -12.58 7.99 -10.70
CA PRO A 118 -13.19 9.26 -10.27
C PRO A 118 -13.33 9.35 -8.74
N MET A 119 -12.97 8.31 -8.00
CA MET A 119 -13.29 8.18 -6.57
C MET A 119 -12.49 9.17 -5.71
N GLU A 120 -13.18 9.91 -4.84
CA GLU A 120 -12.55 10.91 -3.97
C GLU A 120 -11.57 10.29 -2.96
N CYS A 121 -11.78 9.03 -2.55
CA CYS A 121 -10.87 8.32 -1.67
C CYS A 121 -9.44 8.21 -2.25
N PHE A 122 -9.29 8.21 -3.58
CA PHE A 122 -7.98 8.21 -4.26
C PHE A 122 -7.17 9.47 -3.95
N LYS A 123 -7.85 10.61 -3.84
CA LYS A 123 -7.22 11.90 -3.57
C LYS A 123 -6.88 12.07 -2.09
N THR A 124 -7.77 11.58 -1.22
CA THR A 124 -7.65 11.79 0.23
C THR A 124 -6.82 10.70 0.92
N GLY A 125 -6.81 9.49 0.37
CA GLY A 125 -6.27 8.29 1.02
C GLY A 125 -7.21 7.70 2.08
N TYR A 126 -8.38 8.27 2.30
CA TYR A 126 -9.34 7.84 3.32
C TYR A 126 -10.67 7.45 2.68
N MET A 127 -11.36 6.49 3.30
CA MET A 127 -12.67 6.05 2.86
C MET A 127 -13.63 7.23 2.81
N ALA A 128 -14.43 7.29 1.75
CA ALA A 128 -15.44 8.31 1.49
C ALA A 128 -16.74 7.64 0.98
N ASP A 129 -17.75 8.43 0.61
CA ASP A 129 -19.05 7.91 0.15
C ASP A 129 -18.94 6.84 -0.96
N CYS A 130 -17.90 6.92 -1.80
CA CYS A 130 -17.58 5.93 -2.84
C CYS A 130 -17.23 4.52 -2.32
N CYS A 131 -16.86 4.38 -1.05
CA CYS A 131 -16.34 3.15 -0.48
C CYS A 131 -17.42 2.26 0.16
N ASN A 132 -18.70 2.52 -0.11
CA ASN A 132 -19.86 1.86 0.54
C ASN A 132 -19.74 1.83 2.09
N VAL A 133 -19.11 2.84 2.67
CA VAL A 133 -19.01 2.98 4.13
C VAL A 133 -20.42 3.28 4.64
N LYS A 134 -20.90 2.48 5.59
CA LYS A 134 -22.04 2.92 6.39
C LYS A 134 -21.61 4.24 7.04
N LYS A 135 -22.41 5.30 6.88
CA LYS A 135 -22.23 6.60 7.56
C LYS A 135 -22.42 6.40 9.06
N ASP A 136 -21.47 5.75 9.68
CA ASP A 136 -21.30 5.75 11.12
C ASP A 136 -20.23 6.79 11.44
N ASN A 137 -20.36 7.51 12.55
CA ASN A 137 -19.46 8.59 13.00
C ASN A 137 -18.06 8.08 13.41
N SER A 138 -17.63 6.97 12.83
CA SER A 138 -16.31 6.37 13.00
C SER A 138 -15.25 7.21 12.30
N ALA A 139 -14.09 7.34 12.93
CA ALA A 139 -12.94 8.05 12.38
C ALA A 139 -12.64 7.62 10.92
N ALA A 140 -12.23 8.58 10.08
CA ALA A 140 -11.90 8.35 8.68
C ALA A 140 -10.94 7.15 8.53
N GLN A 141 -11.42 6.07 7.92
CA GLN A 141 -10.66 4.83 7.78
C GLN A 141 -9.68 4.96 6.62
N ARG A 142 -8.39 4.68 6.84
CA ARG A 142 -7.39 4.67 5.78
C ARG A 142 -7.73 3.61 4.74
N VAL A 143 -7.59 3.93 3.45
CA VAL A 143 -7.71 3.01 2.32
C VAL A 143 -6.51 3.16 1.39
N TYR A 144 -5.81 2.06 1.11
CA TYR A 144 -4.68 2.06 0.18
C TYR A 144 -5.15 1.77 -1.24
N HIS A 145 -4.70 2.57 -2.19
CA HIS A 145 -4.99 2.34 -3.60
C HIS A 145 -3.95 1.41 -4.16
N VAL A 146 -4.39 0.36 -4.85
CA VAL A 146 -3.48 -0.65 -5.41
C VAL A 146 -3.83 -1.01 -6.84
N THR A 147 -2.83 -1.50 -7.56
CA THR A 147 -3.00 -2.14 -8.88
C THR A 147 -2.27 -3.48 -8.90
N ILE A 148 -2.62 -4.34 -9.86
CA ILE A 148 -2.08 -5.70 -10.03
C ILE A 148 -1.69 -5.94 -11.49
#